data_AF-A0A382QPG1-F1
#
_entry.id   AF-A0A382QPG1-F1
#
_cell.length_a   1.000
_cell.length_b   1.000
_cell.length_c   1.000
_cell.angle_alpha   90.00
_cell.angle_beta   90.00
_cell.angle_gamma   90.00
#
_symmetry.space_group_name_H-M   'P 1'
#
loop_
_entity.id
_entity.type
_entity.pdbx_description
1 polymer ?
#
loop_
_entity_poly.entity_id
_entity_poly.type
_entity_poly.pdbx_seq_one_letter_code
_entity_poly.pdbx_strand_id
1 'polypeptide(L)'
;RLSTYIYKDRDSIDNRLTAGPVWDINHGFGNCDYGETWITEGWLLEYNPEGGDQMTFWWELLWSDQNFKDQVSDRYTELRNTTLSVEHVNTIIDSITAYLGPAIDRNFVRWPLLGTYVWPNYYVFDIYEEEIDYLKSWIAERLVWMDEQILLTVNGQPVPGGFSLKYPYPNPFNPNTTIEFILPKDNWVNLTIYDVMGRKVKTLVNFDKFSGNHSATWDATNDDGEIVSTGVYSYRLRVGDNSVTGSLLFLK
;
A
#
# COMPACT_ATOMS: atom_id res chain seq x y z
N ARG A 1 5.10 -18.47 15.38
CA ARG A 1 3.97 -18.44 16.34
C ARG A 1 3.13 -17.20 16.06
N LEU A 2 1.81 -17.33 15.94
CA LEU A 2 0.95 -16.15 15.80
C LEU A 2 0.55 -15.66 17.18
N SER A 3 0.87 -14.42 17.50
CA SER A 3 0.41 -13.74 18.71
C SER A 3 -0.99 -13.18 18.51
N THR A 4 -1.91 -14.07 18.13
CA THR A 4 -3.35 -13.85 17.98
C THR A 4 -4.08 -15.15 18.36
N TYR A 5 -5.39 -15.09 18.63
CA TYR A 5 -6.24 -16.27 18.80
C TYR A 5 -7.44 -16.21 17.87
N ILE A 6 -8.01 -17.36 17.52
CA ILE A 6 -9.27 -17.44 16.76
C ILE A 6 -10.34 -17.97 17.69
N TYR A 7 -11.53 -17.37 17.65
CA TYR A 7 -12.67 -17.81 18.45
C TYR A 7 -13.96 -17.82 17.64
N LYS A 8 -14.95 -18.55 18.16
CA LYS A 8 -16.34 -18.50 17.74
C LYS A 8 -17.16 -18.01 18.92
N ASP A 9 -18.00 -17.01 18.71
CA ASP A 9 -18.96 -16.61 19.74
C ASP A 9 -20.01 -17.73 19.88
N ARG A 10 -20.07 -18.32 21.07
CA ARG A 10 -20.96 -19.44 21.39
C ARG A 10 -22.43 -19.05 21.23
N ASP A 11 -22.76 -17.80 21.57
CA ASP A 11 -24.15 -17.35 21.68
C ASP A 11 -24.60 -16.59 20.40
N SER A 12 -23.68 -16.38 19.44
CA SER A 12 -23.97 -15.76 18.15
C SER A 12 -24.60 -16.74 17.16
N ILE A 13 -25.61 -16.28 16.43
CA ILE A 13 -26.17 -16.99 15.26
C ILE A 13 -25.23 -16.91 14.04
N ASP A 14 -24.24 -16.03 14.07
CA ASP A 14 -23.19 -15.94 13.06
C ASP A 14 -22.23 -17.12 13.21
N ASN A 15 -22.12 -17.93 12.16
CA ASN A 15 -21.30 -19.14 12.18
C ASN A 15 -19.83 -18.90 11.81
N ARG A 16 -19.43 -17.66 11.53
CA ARG A 16 -18.06 -17.29 11.16
C ARG A 16 -17.10 -17.36 12.37
N LEU A 17 -15.82 -17.56 12.07
CA LEU A 17 -14.72 -17.45 13.03
C LEU A 17 -14.23 -15.99 13.10
N THR A 18 -13.73 -15.59 14.27
CA THR A 18 -13.19 -14.25 14.50
C THR A 18 -11.75 -14.34 14.97
N ALA A 19 -10.87 -13.55 14.36
CA ALA A 19 -9.52 -13.34 14.86
C ALA A 19 -9.56 -12.29 15.99
N GLY A 20 -8.96 -12.63 17.13
CA GLY A 20 -8.76 -11.75 18.25
C GLY A 20 -7.69 -10.70 17.99
N PRO A 21 -7.44 -9.80 18.95
CA PRO A 21 -6.38 -8.82 18.84
C PRO A 21 -5.00 -9.47 18.69
N VAL A 22 -4.06 -8.73 18.13
CA VAL A 22 -2.65 -9.12 18.09
C VAL A 22 -1.92 -8.68 19.38
N TRP A 23 -0.92 -9.44 19.83
CA TRP A 23 -0.07 -9.12 20.99
C TRP A 23 1.40 -9.49 20.72
N ASP A 24 2.29 -9.34 21.71
CA ASP A 24 3.71 -9.80 21.67
C ASP A 24 4.52 -9.27 20.46
N ILE A 25 4.51 -7.94 20.28
CA ILE A 25 5.17 -7.25 19.15
C ILE A 25 6.53 -6.64 19.51
N ASN A 26 7.12 -7.03 20.65
CA ASN A 26 8.44 -6.58 21.10
C ASN A 26 9.59 -7.06 20.20
N HIS A 27 9.38 -8.12 19.42
CA HIS A 27 10.31 -8.61 18.39
C HIS A 27 9.96 -8.10 16.98
N GLY A 28 9.16 -7.04 16.89
CA GLY A 28 8.80 -6.39 15.63
C GLY A 28 9.70 -5.21 15.29
N PHE A 29 9.30 -4.48 14.25
CA PHE A 29 9.86 -3.18 13.87
C PHE A 29 11.38 -3.17 13.62
N GLY A 30 11.88 -4.24 13.01
CA GLY A 30 13.27 -4.34 12.60
C GLY A 30 14.28 -4.69 13.67
N ASN A 31 13.84 -4.89 14.92
CA ASN A 31 14.76 -5.03 16.04
C ASN A 31 15.19 -6.48 16.36
N CYS A 32 15.04 -7.44 15.45
CA CYS A 32 15.41 -8.85 15.69
C CYS A 32 16.39 -9.37 14.64
N ASP A 33 17.48 -10.01 15.08
CA ASP A 33 18.57 -10.56 14.25
C ASP A 33 18.28 -11.91 13.59
N TYR A 34 17.03 -12.37 13.68
CA TYR A 34 16.54 -13.57 13.02
C TYR A 34 15.23 -13.28 12.29
N GLY A 35 14.80 -14.23 11.45
CA GLY A 35 13.50 -14.14 10.79
C GLY A 35 13.40 -13.08 9.69
N GLU A 36 14.54 -12.51 9.26
CA GLU A 36 14.61 -11.41 8.28
C GLU A 36 13.75 -10.20 8.68
N THR A 37 13.45 -10.04 9.97
CA THR A 37 12.50 -9.05 10.46
C THR A 37 13.01 -7.61 10.36
N TRP A 38 14.31 -7.42 10.14
CA TRP A 38 14.96 -6.14 9.82
C TRP A 38 14.70 -5.66 8.40
N ILE A 39 14.31 -6.55 7.49
CA ILE A 39 14.01 -6.19 6.11
C ILE A 39 12.67 -5.45 6.07
N THR A 40 12.65 -4.26 5.47
CA THR A 40 11.45 -3.43 5.33
C THR A 40 10.57 -3.87 4.16
N GLU A 41 11.09 -4.75 3.30
CA GLU A 41 10.44 -5.31 2.12
C GLU A 41 10.08 -6.79 2.30
N GLY A 42 9.11 -7.27 1.52
CA GLY A 42 8.69 -8.67 1.51
C GLY A 42 7.55 -8.99 2.49
N TRP A 43 6.78 -10.03 2.17
CA TRP A 43 5.76 -10.59 3.06
C TRP A 43 6.36 -11.70 3.90
N LEU A 44 6.13 -11.68 5.21
CA LEU A 44 6.47 -12.81 6.08
C LEU A 44 5.72 -14.09 5.69
N LEU A 45 4.64 -13.99 4.90
CA LEU A 45 3.97 -15.13 4.28
C LEU A 45 4.90 -15.96 3.40
N GLU A 46 5.89 -15.32 2.77
CA GLU A 46 6.84 -15.95 1.86
C GLU A 46 8.08 -16.47 2.60
N TYR A 47 8.21 -16.12 3.90
CA TYR A 47 9.30 -16.58 4.74
C TYR A 47 9.06 -18.02 5.20
N ASN A 48 9.86 -18.94 4.69
CA ASN A 48 9.79 -20.37 5.01
C ASN A 48 11.10 -20.84 5.68
N PRO A 49 11.25 -20.65 7.00
CA PRO A 49 12.44 -21.12 7.71
C PRO A 49 12.43 -22.64 7.78
N GLU A 50 13.51 -23.29 7.35
CA GLU A 50 13.68 -24.74 7.52
C GLU A 50 13.58 -25.10 9.02
N GLY A 51 12.59 -25.92 9.38
CA GLY A 51 12.39 -26.42 10.74
C GLY A 51 11.83 -25.43 11.76
N GLY A 52 11.35 -24.24 11.34
CA GLY A 52 10.79 -23.21 12.20
C GLY A 52 9.25 -23.22 12.33
N ASP A 53 8.72 -22.27 13.09
CA ASP A 53 7.27 -22.03 13.20
C ASP A 53 6.70 -21.54 11.86
N GLN A 54 6.16 -22.46 11.07
CA GLN A 54 5.58 -22.14 9.77
C GLN A 54 4.42 -21.14 9.87
N MET A 55 4.36 -20.24 8.90
CA MET A 55 3.18 -19.42 8.70
C MET A 55 1.98 -20.33 8.42
N THR A 56 0.84 -20.00 9.03
CA THR A 56 -0.33 -20.86 8.92
C THR A 56 -0.98 -20.72 7.54
N PHE A 57 -1.29 -21.85 6.89
CA PHE A 57 -1.79 -21.95 5.51
C PHE A 57 -2.98 -21.03 5.14
N TRP A 58 -3.82 -20.67 6.11
CA TRP A 58 -5.02 -19.87 5.87
C TRP A 58 -4.71 -18.42 5.51
N TRP A 59 -3.53 -17.89 5.89
CA TRP A 59 -3.11 -16.58 5.39
C TRP A 59 -2.80 -16.59 3.90
N GLU A 60 -2.18 -17.66 3.38
CA GLU A 60 -1.98 -17.83 1.93
C GLU A 60 -3.33 -17.94 1.20
N LEU A 61 -4.29 -18.67 1.78
CA LEU A 61 -5.64 -18.78 1.23
C LEU A 61 -6.35 -17.42 1.20
N LEU A 62 -6.34 -16.67 2.31
CA LEU A 62 -6.92 -15.33 2.37
C LEU A 62 -6.24 -14.39 1.38
N TRP A 63 -4.91 -14.40 1.32
CA TRP A 63 -4.13 -13.58 0.39
C TRP A 63 -4.18 -14.08 -1.06
N SER A 64 -4.83 -15.21 -1.35
CA SER A 64 -5.13 -15.63 -2.71
C SER A 64 -6.48 -15.09 -3.22
N ASP A 65 -7.36 -14.66 -2.31
CA ASP A 65 -8.70 -14.15 -2.63
C ASP A 65 -8.65 -12.65 -3.00
N GLN A 66 -9.15 -12.32 -4.20
CA GLN A 66 -9.12 -10.93 -4.69
C GLN A 66 -10.01 -10.01 -3.84
N ASN A 67 -11.21 -10.47 -3.45
CA ASN A 67 -12.14 -9.67 -2.65
C ASN A 67 -11.58 -9.41 -1.23
N PHE A 68 -10.78 -10.31 -0.68
CA PHE A 68 -10.04 -10.07 0.56
C PHE A 68 -8.97 -8.99 0.36
N LYS A 69 -8.16 -9.07 -0.71
CA LYS A 69 -7.15 -8.04 -1.03
C LYS A 69 -7.79 -6.66 -1.19
N ASP A 70 -8.93 -6.59 -1.85
CA ASP A 70 -9.65 -5.33 -2.06
C ASP A 70 -10.12 -4.74 -0.74
N GLN A 71 -10.69 -5.55 0.16
CA GLN A 71 -11.08 -5.12 1.51
C GLN A 71 -9.87 -4.68 2.36
N VAL A 72 -8.74 -5.38 2.24
CA VAL A 72 -7.49 -4.96 2.89
C VAL A 72 -7.02 -3.62 2.33
N SER A 73 -7.06 -3.42 1.01
CA SER A 73 -6.70 -2.16 0.36
C SER A 73 -7.59 -1.01 0.83
N ASP A 74 -8.90 -1.20 0.87
CA ASP A 74 -9.86 -0.21 1.37
C ASP A 74 -9.57 0.16 2.83
N ARG A 75 -9.41 -0.84 3.71
CA ARG A 75 -9.14 -0.61 5.13
C ARG A 75 -7.77 0.03 5.36
N TYR A 76 -6.76 -0.42 4.62
CA TYR A 76 -5.40 0.14 4.70
C TYR A 76 -5.38 1.59 4.21
N THR A 77 -6.12 1.93 3.15
CA THR A 77 -6.28 3.32 2.67
C THR A 77 -6.88 4.22 3.74
N GLU A 78 -7.93 3.76 4.45
CA GLU A 78 -8.54 4.50 5.56
C GLU A 78 -7.52 4.75 6.69
N LEU A 79 -6.79 3.71 7.08
CA LEU A 79 -5.81 3.77 8.16
C LEU A 79 -4.59 4.62 7.80
N ARG A 80 -4.07 4.54 6.57
CA ARG A 80 -2.91 5.33 6.13
C ARG A 80 -3.20 6.82 6.03
N ASN A 81 -4.44 7.21 5.78
CA ASN A 81 -4.89 8.60 5.88
C ASN A 81 -5.12 9.08 7.32
N THR A 82 -5.03 8.19 8.32
CA THR A 82 -5.32 8.50 9.72
C THR A 82 -4.23 7.94 10.64
N THR A 83 -4.51 6.84 11.35
CA THR A 83 -3.69 6.29 12.43
C THR A 83 -2.37 5.69 11.97
N LEU A 84 -2.28 5.23 10.73
CA LEU A 84 -1.04 4.70 10.16
C LEU A 84 -0.28 5.73 9.34
N SER A 85 -0.68 7.01 9.31
CA SER A 85 0.14 8.05 8.68
C SER A 85 1.50 8.16 9.36
N VAL A 86 2.56 8.47 8.59
CA VAL A 86 3.94 8.58 9.15
C VAL A 86 3.99 9.65 10.25
N GLU A 87 3.29 10.76 10.06
CA GLU A 87 3.18 11.83 11.06
C GLU A 87 2.52 11.35 12.36
N HIS A 88 1.40 10.63 12.26
CA HIS A 88 0.69 10.14 13.45
C HIS A 88 1.52 9.10 14.21
N VAL A 89 2.15 8.16 13.49
CA VAL A 89 3.03 7.14 14.10
C VAL A 89 4.20 7.82 14.81
N ASN A 90 4.88 8.76 14.15
CA ASN A 90 5.98 9.50 14.76
C ASN A 90 5.52 10.29 15.99
N THR A 91 4.33 10.90 15.92
CA THR A 91 3.73 11.60 17.06
C THR A 91 3.49 10.67 18.25
N ILE A 92 3.04 9.44 18.02
CA ILE A 92 2.89 8.43 19.10
C ILE A 92 4.25 8.12 19.72
N ILE A 93 5.27 7.83 18.89
CA ILE A 93 6.63 7.52 19.35
C ILE A 93 7.18 8.68 20.18
N ASP A 94 7.09 9.90 19.67
CA ASP A 94 7.55 11.11 20.36
C ASP A 94 6.80 11.36 21.67
N SER A 95 5.48 11.15 21.67
CA SER A 95 4.67 11.26 22.88
C SER A 95 5.07 10.25 23.95
N ILE A 96 5.43 9.02 23.57
CA ILE A 96 5.87 7.99 24.51
C ILE A 96 7.26 8.34 25.05
N THR A 97 8.20 8.73 24.18
CA THR A 97 9.54 9.18 24.59
C THR A 97 9.46 10.36 25.57
N ALA A 98 8.62 11.35 25.26
CA ALA A 98 8.38 12.50 26.15
C ALA A 98 7.74 12.09 27.48
N TYR A 99 6.78 11.16 27.47
CA TYR A 99 6.16 10.64 28.68
C TYR A 99 7.15 9.90 29.58
N LEU A 100 8.05 9.09 28.99
CA LEU A 100 9.08 8.39 29.74
C LEU A 100 10.10 9.36 30.35
N GLY A 101 10.52 10.37 29.58
CA GLY A 101 11.40 11.45 30.03
C GLY A 101 12.61 10.94 30.82
N PRO A 102 12.89 11.47 32.04
CA PRO A 102 14.05 11.05 32.84
C PRO A 102 14.05 9.57 33.28
N ALA A 103 12.97 8.81 33.06
CA ALA A 103 12.96 7.37 33.33
C ALA A 103 13.90 6.60 32.39
N ILE A 104 14.11 7.10 31.18
CA ILE A 104 15.04 6.52 30.18
C ILE A 104 16.47 6.52 30.76
N ASP A 105 16.94 7.68 31.23
CA ASP A 105 18.27 7.82 31.83
C ASP A 105 18.42 6.92 33.07
N ARG A 106 17.41 6.89 33.95
CA ARG A 106 17.45 6.02 35.14
C ARG A 106 17.53 4.55 34.76
N ASN A 107 16.85 4.13 33.69
CA ASN A 107 16.91 2.77 33.19
C ASN A 107 18.33 2.41 32.77
N PHE A 108 18.97 3.24 31.94
CA PHE A 108 20.32 2.93 31.43
C PHE A 108 21.44 3.17 32.46
N VAL A 109 21.21 3.99 33.49
CA VAL A 109 22.09 4.03 34.68
C VAL A 109 21.99 2.72 35.48
N ARG A 110 20.78 2.16 35.61
CA ARG A 110 20.56 0.92 36.37
C ARG A 110 21.03 -0.32 35.60
N TRP A 111 20.81 -0.32 34.29
CA TRP A 111 21.15 -1.37 33.34
C TRP A 111 21.90 -0.74 32.15
N PRO A 112 23.23 -0.64 32.21
CA PRO A 112 24.04 0.03 31.18
C PRO A 112 24.16 -0.86 29.93
N LEU A 113 23.07 -0.96 29.18
CA LEU A 113 22.92 -1.84 28.02
C LEU A 113 23.14 -1.12 26.68
N LEU A 114 23.13 0.21 26.64
CA LEU A 114 23.49 0.96 25.42
C LEU A 114 24.90 0.60 24.97
N GLY A 115 25.11 0.43 23.67
CA GLY A 115 26.36 -0.05 23.07
C GLY A 115 26.68 -1.52 23.35
N THR A 116 25.78 -2.25 24.03
CA THR A 116 25.97 -3.67 24.37
C THR A 116 24.91 -4.53 23.69
N TYR A 117 25.35 -5.55 22.96
CA TYR A 117 24.44 -6.52 22.36
C TYR A 117 23.62 -7.24 23.44
N VAL A 118 22.30 -7.20 23.26
CA VAL A 118 21.33 -8.02 24.00
C VAL A 118 20.59 -8.84 22.96
N TRP A 119 20.50 -10.16 23.17
CA TRP A 119 19.72 -10.98 22.24
C TRP A 119 18.25 -10.58 22.32
N PRO A 120 17.53 -10.38 21.18
CA PRO A 120 17.94 -10.64 19.80
C PRO A 120 18.21 -9.39 18.92
N ASN A 121 18.75 -8.30 19.46
CA ASN A 121 18.86 -7.02 18.74
C ASN A 121 19.60 -7.15 17.38
N TYR A 122 18.99 -6.67 16.29
CA TYR A 122 19.63 -6.63 14.96
C TYR A 122 20.73 -5.56 14.86
N TYR A 123 20.43 -4.35 15.34
CA TYR A 123 21.40 -3.28 15.52
C TYR A 123 21.60 -2.99 17.00
N VAL A 124 22.82 -2.54 17.34
CA VAL A 124 23.19 -2.13 18.69
C VAL A 124 23.63 -0.68 18.59
N PHE A 125 22.86 0.21 19.22
CA PHE A 125 23.13 1.65 19.20
C PHE A 125 23.80 2.10 20.50
N ASP A 126 24.64 3.13 20.40
CA ASP A 126 25.42 3.63 21.55
C ASP A 126 24.59 4.60 22.41
N ILE A 127 23.53 5.19 21.84
CA ILE A 127 22.63 6.11 22.53
C ILE A 127 21.16 5.80 22.21
N TYR A 128 20.27 6.19 23.13
CA TYR A 128 18.84 5.89 23.02
C TYR A 128 18.16 6.63 21.87
N GLU A 129 18.63 7.81 21.52
CA GLU A 129 18.10 8.60 20.41
C GLU A 129 18.23 7.87 19.08
N GLU A 130 19.33 7.15 18.86
CA GLU A 130 19.57 6.34 17.66
C GLU A 130 18.58 5.16 17.55
N GLU A 131 18.21 4.54 18.69
CA GLU A 131 17.17 3.50 18.72
C GLU A 131 15.81 4.04 18.25
N ILE A 132 15.47 5.28 18.65
CA ILE A 132 14.23 5.95 18.25
C ILE A 132 14.26 6.32 16.77
N ASP A 133 15.38 6.85 16.28
CA ASP A 133 15.55 7.20 14.87
C ASP A 133 15.49 5.95 13.99
N TYR A 134 16.09 4.84 14.43
CA TYR A 134 15.98 3.55 13.75
C TYR A 134 14.53 3.06 13.69
N LEU A 135 13.81 3.05 14.81
CA LEU A 135 12.41 2.64 14.87
C LEU A 135 11.53 3.44 13.90
N LYS A 136 11.68 4.77 13.89
CA LYS A 136 10.92 5.66 12.99
C LYS A 136 11.25 5.40 11.53
N SER A 137 12.55 5.29 11.22
CA SER A 137 13.02 5.07 9.84
C SER A 137 12.53 3.72 9.31
N TRP A 138 12.68 2.65 10.10
CA TRP A 138 12.20 1.33 9.73
C TRP A 138 10.70 1.31 9.46
N ILE A 139 9.89 1.93 10.35
CA ILE A 139 8.44 1.99 10.14
C ILE A 139 8.09 2.79 8.88
N ALA A 140 8.75 3.93 8.66
CA ALA A 140 8.51 4.75 7.48
C ALA A 140 8.81 3.99 6.17
N GLU A 141 9.96 3.33 6.10
CA GLU A 141 10.36 2.51 4.94
C GLU A 141 9.41 1.33 4.73
N ARG A 142 9.04 0.62 5.81
CA ARG A 142 8.07 -0.49 5.74
C ARG A 142 6.72 -0.01 5.21
N LEU A 143 6.26 1.14 5.69
CA LEU A 143 5.00 1.74 5.27
C LEU A 143 5.03 2.14 3.78
N VAL A 144 6.14 2.65 3.27
CA VAL A 144 6.33 2.92 1.83
C VAL A 144 6.21 1.63 1.01
N TRP A 145 6.91 0.58 1.41
CA TRP A 145 6.82 -0.70 0.71
C TRP A 145 5.38 -1.27 0.76
N MET A 146 4.73 -1.21 1.91
CA MET A 146 3.34 -1.68 2.06
C MET A 146 2.36 -0.87 1.19
N ASP A 147 2.60 0.43 1.00
CA ASP A 147 1.80 1.24 0.09
C ASP A 147 1.90 0.74 -1.34
N GLU A 148 3.09 0.38 -1.82
CA GLU A 148 3.29 -0.18 -3.16
C GLU A 148 2.60 -1.53 -3.36
N GLN A 149 2.52 -2.36 -2.31
CA GLN A 149 1.96 -3.71 -2.40
C GLN A 149 0.46 -3.79 -2.13
N ILE A 150 -0.08 -2.93 -1.27
CA ILE A 150 -1.47 -3.02 -0.79
C ILE A 150 -2.36 -2.02 -1.51
N LEU A 151 -1.86 -0.81 -1.79
CA LEU A 151 -2.72 0.25 -2.30
C LEU A 151 -2.91 0.04 -3.81
N LEU A 152 -4.15 0.19 -4.25
CA LEU A 152 -4.44 0.28 -5.68
C LEU A 152 -3.88 1.62 -6.17
N THR A 153 -2.94 1.55 -7.12
CA THR A 153 -2.11 2.69 -7.49
C THR A 153 -2.42 3.22 -8.88
N VAL A 154 -2.46 4.53 -9.02
CA VAL A 154 -2.29 5.19 -10.32
C VAL A 154 -0.85 5.65 -10.38
N ASN A 155 -0.10 5.17 -11.38
CA ASN A 155 1.28 5.60 -11.60
C ASN A 155 2.20 5.38 -10.38
N GLY A 156 1.91 4.36 -9.55
CA GLY A 156 2.65 4.07 -8.32
C GLY A 156 2.24 4.91 -7.11
N GLN A 157 1.16 5.69 -7.18
CA GLN A 157 0.61 6.45 -6.05
C GLN A 157 -0.77 5.90 -5.64
N PRO A 158 -1.05 5.74 -4.34
CA PRO A 158 -2.34 5.28 -3.83
C PRO A 158 -3.48 6.19 -4.26
N VAL A 159 -4.62 5.62 -4.66
CA VAL A 159 -5.76 6.41 -5.14
C VAL A 159 -7.04 6.09 -4.38
N PRO A 160 -7.76 7.12 -3.89
CA PRO A 160 -9.12 6.97 -3.38
C PRO A 160 -10.02 6.30 -4.42
N GLY A 161 -10.81 5.31 -3.99
CA GLY A 161 -11.73 4.58 -4.88
C GLY A 161 -11.24 3.23 -5.36
N GLY A 162 -9.99 2.88 -5.03
CA GLY A 162 -9.49 1.54 -5.19
C GLY A 162 -9.50 1.08 -6.64
N PHE A 163 -8.75 1.68 -7.54
CA PHE A 163 -8.49 1.10 -8.86
C PHE A 163 -7.03 1.34 -9.21
N SER A 164 -6.43 0.41 -9.93
CA SER A 164 -5.05 0.59 -10.40
C SER A 164 -5.07 1.14 -11.81
N LEU A 165 -4.18 2.09 -12.12
CA LEU A 165 -3.97 2.62 -13.45
C LEU A 165 -2.48 2.60 -13.76
N LYS A 166 -2.11 1.92 -14.85
CA LYS A 166 -0.74 1.93 -15.36
C LYS A 166 -0.48 3.16 -16.22
N TYR A 167 0.79 3.55 -16.29
CA TYR A 167 1.24 4.54 -17.25
C TYR A 167 0.84 4.11 -18.67
N PRO A 168 0.23 5.01 -19.47
CA PRO A 168 -0.07 4.71 -20.85
C PRO A 168 1.19 4.33 -21.63
N TYR A 169 1.11 3.28 -22.44
CA TYR A 169 2.24 2.79 -23.21
C TYR A 169 1.84 2.43 -24.66
N PRO A 170 2.63 2.84 -25.67
CA PRO A 170 3.77 3.75 -25.56
C PRO A 170 3.33 5.18 -25.17
N ASN A 171 4.22 5.96 -24.56
CA ASN A 171 4.05 7.39 -24.30
C ASN A 171 5.46 8.03 -24.13
N PRO A 172 5.98 8.80 -25.11
CA PRO A 172 5.32 9.32 -26.31
C PRO A 172 4.86 8.23 -27.30
N PHE A 173 3.85 8.52 -28.13
CA PHE A 173 3.20 7.52 -28.99
C PHE A 173 2.95 7.98 -30.42
N ASN A 174 2.84 7.03 -31.36
CA ASN A 174 2.50 7.26 -32.78
C ASN A 174 1.91 5.99 -33.45
N PRO A 175 0.66 5.99 -33.95
CA PRO A 175 -0.46 6.83 -33.55
C PRO A 175 -1.20 6.27 -32.34
N ASN A 176 -0.76 5.12 -31.79
CA ASN A 176 -1.53 4.38 -30.78
C ASN A 176 -0.84 4.36 -29.42
N THR A 177 -1.62 4.56 -28.36
CA THR A 177 -1.23 4.33 -26.96
C THR A 177 -2.31 3.52 -26.24
N THR A 178 -1.91 2.65 -25.32
CA THR A 178 -2.84 1.84 -24.53
C THR A 178 -2.82 2.29 -23.08
N ILE A 179 -4.02 2.48 -22.52
CA ILE A 179 -4.25 2.83 -21.13
C ILE A 179 -4.82 1.60 -20.44
N GLU A 180 -4.09 1.02 -19.48
CA GLU A 180 -4.48 -0.18 -18.73
C GLU A 180 -4.90 0.16 -17.31
N PHE A 181 -6.05 -0.35 -16.87
CA PHE A 181 -6.55 -0.16 -15.51
C PHE A 181 -7.18 -1.45 -14.95
N ILE A 182 -7.17 -1.58 -13.63
CA ILE A 182 -7.68 -2.73 -12.89
C ILE A 182 -8.80 -2.25 -11.98
N LEU A 183 -9.96 -2.91 -12.08
CA LEU A 183 -11.11 -2.66 -11.21
C LEU A 183 -11.20 -3.80 -10.18
N PRO A 184 -11.20 -3.53 -8.87
CA PRO A 184 -11.40 -4.56 -7.85
C PRO A 184 -12.84 -5.08 -7.84
N LYS A 185 -13.80 -4.21 -8.17
CA LYS A 185 -15.23 -4.51 -8.19
C LYS A 185 -15.90 -3.87 -9.39
N ASP A 186 -17.09 -4.36 -9.69
CA ASP A 186 -17.95 -3.81 -10.72
C ASP A 186 -18.20 -2.32 -10.47
N ASN A 187 -17.97 -1.49 -11.49
CA ASN A 187 -18.12 -0.05 -11.36
C ASN A 187 -18.38 0.62 -12.71
N TRP A 188 -19.00 1.79 -12.66
CA TRP A 188 -19.12 2.65 -13.82
C TRP A 188 -17.77 3.30 -14.13
N VAL A 189 -17.32 3.17 -15.38
CA VAL A 189 -16.04 3.70 -15.83
C VAL A 189 -16.24 4.71 -16.97
N ASN A 190 -15.61 5.87 -16.83
CA ASN A 190 -15.47 6.85 -17.89
C ASN A 190 -13.99 7.17 -18.13
N LEU A 191 -13.49 6.88 -19.33
CA LEU A 191 -12.14 7.24 -19.76
C LEU A 191 -12.25 8.19 -20.94
N THR A 192 -11.80 9.43 -20.75
CA THR A 192 -11.97 10.51 -21.72
C THR A 192 -10.64 11.23 -21.96
N ILE A 193 -10.33 11.52 -23.22
CA ILE A 193 -9.18 12.30 -23.66
C ILE A 193 -9.58 13.77 -23.83
N TYR A 194 -8.71 14.67 -23.42
CA TYR A 194 -8.85 16.12 -23.49
C TYR A 194 -7.60 16.76 -24.10
N ASP A 195 -7.79 17.89 -24.77
CA ASP A 195 -6.68 18.72 -25.25
C ASP A 195 -6.11 19.61 -24.14
N VAL A 196 -5.08 20.40 -24.47
CA VAL A 196 -4.43 21.35 -23.54
C VAL A 196 -5.34 22.44 -23.01
N MET A 197 -6.48 22.71 -23.67
CA MET A 197 -7.48 23.67 -23.23
C MET A 197 -8.57 23.00 -22.37
N GLY A 198 -8.45 21.70 -22.08
CA GLY A 198 -9.44 20.94 -21.34
C GLY A 198 -10.69 20.62 -22.16
N ARG A 199 -10.67 20.78 -23.49
CA ARG A 199 -11.78 20.43 -24.36
C ARG A 199 -11.75 18.93 -24.61
N LYS A 200 -12.92 18.29 -24.53
CA LYS A 200 -13.08 16.86 -24.80
C LYS A 200 -12.67 16.56 -26.25
N VAL A 201 -11.77 15.60 -26.43
CA VAL A 201 -11.29 15.11 -27.72
C VAL A 201 -11.98 13.82 -28.09
N LYS A 202 -11.92 12.80 -27.22
CA LYS A 202 -12.49 11.47 -27.48
C LYS A 202 -12.90 10.77 -26.19
N THR A 203 -14.01 10.05 -26.21
CA THR A 203 -14.40 9.15 -25.11
C THR A 203 -14.03 7.71 -25.48
N LEU A 204 -13.15 7.08 -24.71
CA LEU A 204 -12.69 5.70 -24.96
C LEU A 204 -13.58 4.66 -24.27
N VAL A 205 -14.03 4.96 -23.06
CA VAL A 205 -14.89 4.09 -22.25
C VAL A 205 -15.93 4.95 -21.55
N ASN A 206 -17.19 4.50 -21.49
CA ASN A 206 -18.27 5.20 -20.79
C ASN A 206 -19.44 4.27 -20.42
N PHE A 207 -19.17 3.23 -19.64
CA PHE A 207 -20.16 2.23 -19.26
C PHE A 207 -19.68 1.40 -18.06
N ASP A 208 -20.59 0.62 -17.47
CA ASP A 208 -20.28 -0.31 -16.38
C ASP A 208 -19.32 -1.41 -16.85
N LYS A 209 -18.31 -1.66 -16.04
CA LYS A 209 -17.29 -2.69 -16.25
C LYS A 209 -17.26 -3.62 -15.06
N PHE A 210 -17.13 -4.92 -15.33
CA PHE A 210 -16.92 -5.93 -14.30
C PHE A 210 -15.55 -5.77 -13.64
N SER A 211 -15.38 -6.30 -12.43
CA SER A 211 -14.07 -6.46 -11.80
C SER A 211 -13.06 -7.15 -12.73
N GLY A 212 -11.78 -6.76 -12.66
CA GLY A 212 -10.68 -7.35 -13.41
C GLY A 212 -9.87 -6.34 -14.22
N ASN A 213 -9.05 -6.87 -15.11
CA ASN A 213 -8.14 -6.07 -15.95
C ASN A 213 -8.87 -5.53 -17.19
N HIS A 214 -8.68 -4.25 -17.46
CA HIS A 214 -9.23 -3.55 -18.62
C HIS A 214 -8.15 -2.76 -19.33
N SER A 215 -8.35 -2.56 -20.63
CA SER A 215 -7.50 -1.70 -21.44
C SER A 215 -8.34 -0.93 -22.45
N ALA A 216 -7.86 0.27 -22.80
CA ALA A 216 -8.41 1.08 -23.85
C ALA A 216 -7.29 1.67 -24.69
N THR A 217 -7.38 1.55 -26.01
CA THR A 217 -6.40 2.11 -26.94
C THR A 217 -6.93 3.41 -27.50
N TRP A 218 -6.09 4.45 -27.48
CA TRP A 218 -6.33 5.68 -28.22
C TRP A 218 -5.43 5.73 -29.44
N ASP A 219 -6.02 6.05 -30.58
CA ASP A 219 -5.46 6.04 -31.94
C ASP A 219 -5.21 7.45 -32.49
N ALA A 220 -5.03 8.43 -31.60
CA ALA A 220 -4.86 9.85 -31.94
C ALA A 220 -6.00 10.43 -32.81
N THR A 221 -7.23 9.94 -32.66
CA THR A 221 -8.42 10.54 -33.30
C THR A 221 -9.37 11.20 -32.29
N ASN A 222 -10.22 12.11 -32.78
CA ASN A 222 -11.35 12.66 -32.03
C ASN A 222 -12.60 11.77 -32.14
N ASP A 223 -13.71 12.18 -31.51
CA ASP A 223 -15.01 11.48 -31.59
C ASP A 223 -15.55 11.38 -33.04
N ASP A 224 -15.16 12.27 -33.95
CA ASP A 224 -15.53 12.25 -35.37
C ASP A 224 -14.62 11.34 -36.23
N GLY A 225 -13.61 10.70 -35.63
CA GLY A 225 -12.65 9.83 -36.32
C GLY A 225 -11.53 10.59 -37.05
N GLU A 226 -11.42 11.90 -36.86
CA GLU A 226 -10.38 12.72 -37.46
C GLU A 226 -9.10 12.68 -36.62
N ILE A 227 -7.95 12.58 -37.29
CA ILE A 227 -6.64 12.60 -36.62
C ILE A 227 -6.40 13.97 -36.00
N VAL A 228 -6.04 13.99 -34.72
CA VAL A 228 -5.73 15.21 -33.98
C VAL A 228 -4.30 15.70 -34.28
N SER A 229 -3.99 16.93 -33.87
CA SER A 229 -2.63 17.47 -34.06
C SER A 229 -1.62 16.83 -33.11
N THR A 230 -0.36 16.72 -33.52
CA THR A 230 0.77 16.41 -32.63
C THR A 230 0.76 17.34 -31.42
N GLY A 231 1.02 16.81 -30.23
CA GLY A 231 1.04 17.63 -29.02
C GLY A 231 0.76 16.87 -27.74
N VAL A 232 0.61 17.64 -26.67
CA VAL A 232 0.27 17.15 -25.35
C VAL A 232 -1.25 17.03 -25.22
N TYR A 233 -1.70 15.91 -24.68
CA TYR A 233 -3.08 15.64 -24.32
C TYR A 233 -3.15 15.20 -22.87
N SER A 234 -4.34 15.26 -22.28
CA SER A 234 -4.60 14.64 -20.98
C SER A 234 -5.69 13.59 -21.11
N TYR A 235 -5.62 12.53 -20.32
CA TYR A 235 -6.72 11.61 -20.14
C TYR A 235 -7.28 11.78 -18.73
N ARG A 236 -8.57 11.51 -18.55
CA ARG A 236 -9.22 11.37 -17.24
C ARG A 236 -9.89 10.02 -17.18
N LEU A 237 -9.47 9.20 -16.22
CA LEU A 237 -10.17 7.97 -15.83
C LEU A 237 -11.02 8.27 -14.60
N ARG A 238 -12.32 8.07 -14.69
CA ARG A 238 -13.28 8.14 -13.59
C ARG A 238 -13.85 6.76 -13.33
N VAL A 239 -13.84 6.36 -12.07
CA VAL A 239 -14.38 5.09 -11.57
C VAL A 239 -15.31 5.43 -10.41
N GLY A 240 -16.62 5.37 -10.65
CA GLY A 240 -17.63 5.91 -9.74
C GLY A 240 -17.42 7.40 -9.44
N ASP A 241 -17.22 7.74 -8.16
CA ASP A 241 -16.98 9.12 -7.70
C ASP A 241 -15.51 9.54 -7.76
N ASN A 242 -14.61 8.60 -7.97
CA ASN A 242 -13.17 8.87 -7.95
C ASN A 242 -12.66 9.10 -9.38
N SER A 243 -11.69 10.00 -9.53
CA SER A 243 -11.10 10.27 -10.84
C SER A 243 -9.62 10.57 -10.75
N VAL A 244 -8.86 10.09 -11.73
CA VAL A 244 -7.45 10.45 -11.91
C VAL A 244 -7.22 10.95 -13.32
N THR A 245 -6.27 11.87 -13.44
CA THR A 245 -5.89 12.51 -14.71
C THR A 245 -4.40 12.27 -14.95
N GLY A 246 -4.00 12.07 -16.20
CA GLY A 246 -2.60 11.98 -16.59
C GLY A 246 -2.36 12.53 -17.99
N SER A 247 -1.10 12.60 -18.41
CA SER A 247 -0.69 13.25 -19.67
C SER A 247 -0.19 12.26 -20.72
N LEU A 248 -0.40 12.61 -21.99
CA LEU A 248 0.00 11.86 -23.18
C LEU A 248 0.75 12.79 -24.13
N LEU A 249 1.78 12.30 -24.80
CA LEU A 249 2.50 13.02 -25.85
C LEU A 249 2.34 12.27 -27.19
N PHE A 250 1.52 12.84 -28.08
CA PHE A 250 1.35 12.32 -29.44
C PHE A 250 2.43 12.91 -30.34
N LEU A 251 3.15 12.04 -31.06
CA LEU A 251 4.15 12.35 -32.08
C LEU A 251 3.66 11.85 -33.44
N LYS A 252 3.85 12.64 -34.50
CA LYS A 252 3.49 12.25 -35.87
C LYS A 252 4.72 11.81 -36.64
#